data_AF-A0A7X7P746-F1
#
_entry.id   AF-A0A7X7P746-F1
#
_cell.length_a   1.000
_cell.length_b   1.000
_cell.length_c   1.000
_cell.angle_alpha   90.00
_cell.angle_beta   90.00
_cell.angle_gamma   90.00
#
_symmetry.space_group_name_H-M   'P 1'
#
loop_
_entity.id
_entity.type
_entity.pdbx_description
1 polymer ?
#
loop_
_entity_poly.entity_id
_entity_poly.type
_entity_poly.pdbx_seq_one_letter_code
_entity_poly.pdbx_strand_id
1 'polypeptide(L)'
;MNMIKNDLWIGVDVGSTTVKIAIVDPTTTKLLHYSYQRHNAMQAKKVLELLTEAHSLFPDKIFKVAFCGSGGQPFAEATRSFFVQEVVANALAVRATNPETRVAIELGGQDAKVIFFEKDRTTGKLIASDMRMN
;
A
#
# COMPACT_ATOMS: atom_id res chain seq x y z
N MET A 1 21.82 26.10 -6.49
CA MET A 1 20.37 26.08 -6.18
C MET A 1 19.93 24.62 -6.29
N ASN A 2 19.94 23.87 -5.19
CA ASN A 2 19.57 22.45 -5.22
C ASN A 2 18.04 22.36 -5.22
N MET A 3 17.48 21.99 -6.35
CA MET A 3 16.07 21.59 -6.44
C MET A 3 15.91 20.36 -5.54
N ILE A 4 15.08 20.46 -4.50
CA ILE A 4 14.55 19.27 -3.82
C ILE A 4 13.73 18.55 -4.89
N LYS A 5 14.32 17.54 -5.53
CA LYS A 5 13.58 16.58 -6.35
C LYS A 5 12.59 15.95 -5.37
N ASN A 6 11.31 16.35 -5.39
CA ASN A 6 10.33 15.78 -4.46
C ASN A 6 10.37 14.25 -4.56
N ASP A 7 10.85 13.60 -3.50
CA ASP A 7 10.80 12.16 -3.32
C ASP A 7 9.36 11.69 -3.46
N LEU A 8 9.14 10.57 -4.13
CA LEU A 8 7.82 9.95 -4.23
C LEU A 8 7.71 8.80 -3.24
N TRP A 9 6.49 8.52 -2.77
CA TRP A 9 6.23 7.31 -2.01
C TRP A 9 5.68 6.24 -2.93
N ILE A 10 6.09 4.99 -2.69
CA ILE A 10 5.53 3.82 -3.36
C ILE A 10 5.09 2.79 -2.33
N GLY A 11 3.81 2.45 -2.36
CA GLY A 11 3.26 1.29 -1.68
C GLY A 11 3.33 0.08 -2.60
N VAL A 12 3.84 -1.05 -2.11
CA VAL A 12 3.91 -2.32 -2.85
C VAL A 12 3.18 -3.39 -2.06
N ASP A 13 2.02 -3.81 -2.55
CA ASP A 13 1.24 -4.90 -1.96
C ASP A 13 1.57 -6.21 -2.69
N VAL A 14 2.29 -7.10 -2.01
CA VAL A 14 2.66 -8.43 -2.51
C VAL A 14 1.70 -9.45 -1.90
N GLY A 15 0.61 -9.74 -2.62
CA GLY A 15 -0.38 -10.73 -2.20
C GLY A 15 -0.07 -12.15 -2.69
N SER A 16 -0.97 -13.08 -2.36
CA SER A 16 -0.85 -14.50 -2.72
C SER A 16 -1.00 -14.80 -4.22
N THR A 17 -1.62 -13.90 -4.97
CA THR A 17 -1.88 -14.05 -6.42
C THR A 17 -1.33 -12.89 -7.25
N THR A 18 -1.23 -11.70 -6.65
CA THR A 18 -0.96 -10.44 -7.37
C THR A 18 0.06 -9.59 -6.65
N VAL A 19 0.75 -8.75 -7.41
CA VAL A 19 1.53 -7.64 -6.90
C VAL A 19 0.87 -6.36 -7.39
N LYS A 20 0.69 -5.40 -6.49
CA LYS A 20 0.15 -4.09 -6.80
C LYS A 20 1.15 -3.03 -6.39
N ILE A 21 1.25 -1.95 -7.16
CA ILE A 21 1.99 -0.75 -6.76
C ILE A 21 1.08 0.47 -6.81
N ALA A 22 1.31 1.41 -5.90
CA ALA A 22 0.70 2.73 -5.91
C ALA A 22 1.78 3.78 -5.62
N ILE A 23 1.97 4.73 -6.54
CA ILE A 23 2.93 5.82 -6.43
C ILE A 23 2.16 7.09 -6.10
N VAL A 24 2.52 7.75 -5.00
CA VAL A 24 1.83 8.93 -4.51
C VAL A 24 2.80 10.09 -4.29
N ASP A 25 2.31 11.31 -4.51
CA ASP A 25 3.00 12.52 -4.07
C ASP A 25 2.85 12.66 -2.55
N PRO A 26 3.93 12.70 -1.76
CA PRO A 26 3.83 12.70 -0.30
C PRO A 26 3.32 14.00 0.30
N THR A 27 3.34 15.10 -0.47
CA THR A 27 2.88 16.42 0.00
C THR A 27 1.37 16.55 -0.18
N THR A 28 0.88 16.12 -1.33
CA THR A 28 -0.53 16.27 -1.72
C THR A 28 -1.36 15.02 -1.52
N THR A 29 -0.73 13.87 -1.27
CA THR A 29 -1.32 12.52 -1.23
C THR A 29 -2.00 12.08 -2.54
N LYS A 30 -1.75 12.81 -3.63
CA LYS A 30 -2.31 12.47 -4.94
C LYS A 30 -1.70 11.17 -5.48
N LEU A 31 -2.55 10.25 -5.92
CA LEU A 31 -2.15 9.08 -6.69
C LEU A 31 -1.64 9.51 -8.06
N LEU A 32 -0.37 9.21 -8.35
CA LEU A 32 0.29 9.55 -9.61
C LEU A 32 0.27 8.38 -10.58
N HIS A 33 0.41 7.16 -10.09
CA HIS A 33 0.40 5.94 -10.88
C HIS A 33 0.01 4.74 -10.01
N TYR A 34 -0.60 3.73 -10.61
CA TYR A 34 -0.82 2.42 -9.99
C TYR A 34 -0.76 1.31 -11.04
N SER A 35 -0.39 0.11 -10.60
CA SER A 35 -0.43 -1.09 -11.44
C SER A 35 -0.87 -2.28 -10.60
N TYR A 36 -1.65 -3.16 -11.20
CA TYR A 36 -2.15 -4.40 -10.59
C TYR A 36 -1.78 -5.54 -11.55
N GLN A 37 -0.98 -6.50 -11.10
CA GLN A 37 -0.50 -7.57 -11.96
C GLN A 37 -0.52 -8.91 -11.24
N ARG A 38 -0.92 -9.97 -11.95
CA ARG A 38 -0.70 -11.35 -11.46
C ARG A 38 0.79 -11.66 -11.49
N HIS A 39 1.31 -12.23 -10.40
CA HIS A 39 2.73 -12.62 -10.36
C HIS A 39 2.98 -14.03 -10.93
N ASN A 40 1.93 -14.83 -11.14
CA ASN A 40 2.02 -16.18 -11.74
C ASN A 40 3.12 -17.05 -11.07
N ALA A 41 3.03 -17.19 -9.75
CA ALA A 41 4.03 -17.86 -8.89
C ALA A 41 5.45 -17.26 -8.90
N MET A 42 5.69 -16.12 -9.55
CA MET A 42 6.98 -15.44 -9.62
C MET A 42 6.93 -14.05 -8.95
N GLN A 43 6.68 -14.00 -7.63
CA GLN A 43 6.53 -12.75 -6.87
C GLN A 43 7.74 -11.81 -7.02
N ALA A 44 8.96 -12.30 -6.78
CA ALA A 44 10.16 -11.47 -6.84
C ALA A 44 10.41 -10.86 -8.23
N LYS A 45 10.21 -11.66 -9.28
CA LYS A 45 10.29 -11.18 -10.67
C LYS A 45 9.27 -10.06 -10.91
N LYS A 46 8.02 -10.26 -10.48
CA LYS A 46 6.97 -9.27 -10.70
C LYS A 46 7.19 -7.98 -9.91
N VAL A 47 7.69 -8.06 -8.67
CA VAL A 47 8.08 -6.88 -7.88
C VAL A 47 9.19 -6.11 -8.62
N LEU A 48 10.23 -6.80 -9.09
CA LEU A 48 11.32 -6.16 -9.84
C LEU A 48 10.82 -5.48 -11.12
N GLU A 49 9.97 -6.15 -11.90
CA GLU A 49 9.36 -5.58 -13.11
C GLU A 49 8.59 -4.28 -12.80
N LEU A 50 7.73 -4.28 -11.78
CA LEU A 50 6.93 -3.11 -11.41
C LEU A 50 7.77 -1.96 -10.84
N LEU A 51 8.82 -2.26 -10.07
CA LEU A 51 9.76 -1.23 -9.59
C LEU A 51 10.60 -0.64 -10.73
N THR A 52 10.95 -1.46 -11.73
CA THR A 52 11.66 -0.99 -12.94
C THR A 52 10.77 -0.11 -13.80
N GLU A 53 9.49 -0.47 -13.95
CA GLU A 53 8.48 0.37 -14.60
C GLU A 53 8.33 1.71 -13.87
N ALA A 54 8.19 1.68 -12.53
CA ALA A 54 8.11 2.89 -11.72
C ALA A 54 9.33 3.81 -11.92
N HIS A 55 10.54 3.24 -11.93
CA HIS A 55 11.75 4.01 -12.22
C HIS A 55 11.76 4.59 -13.64
N SER A 56 11.29 3.83 -14.63
CA SER A 56 11.22 4.31 -16.02
C SER A 56 10.22 5.46 -16.20
N LEU A 57 9.10 5.44 -15.47
CA LEU A 57 8.10 6.50 -15.47
C LEU A 57 8.58 7.77 -14.75
N PHE A 58 9.44 7.63 -13.74
CA PHE A 58 9.96 8.73 -12.93
C PHE A 58 11.49 8.62 -12.74
N PRO A 59 12.28 8.73 -13.82
CA PRO A 59 13.72 8.40 -13.80
C PRO A 59 14.54 9.30 -12.88
N ASP A 60 14.05 10.52 -12.65
CA ASP A 60 14.69 11.53 -11.83
C ASP A 60 14.26 11.52 -10.36
N LYS A 61 13.38 10.61 -9.94
CA LYS A 61 12.81 10.58 -8.60
C LYS A 61 13.48 9.56 -7.70
N ILE A 62 13.61 9.92 -6.43
CA ILE A 62 13.96 8.98 -5.35
C ILE A 62 12.65 8.45 -4.77
N PHE A 63 12.59 7.14 -4.55
CA PHE A 63 11.42 6.49 -3.97
C PHE A 63 11.66 6.11 -2.52
N LYS A 64 10.67 6.40 -1.67
CA LYS A 64 10.54 5.77 -0.36
C LYS A 64 9.51 4.65 -0.48
N VAL A 65 9.95 3.42 -0.24
CA VAL A 65 9.16 2.21 -0.47
C VAL A 65 8.59 1.70 0.84
N ALA A 66 7.31 1.32 0.83
CA ALA A 66 6.68 0.53 1.88
C ALA A 66 6.05 -0.71 1.26
N PHE A 67 6.42 -1.89 1.76
CA PHE A 67 5.81 -3.15 1.37
C PHE A 67 4.67 -3.53 2.30
N CYS A 68 3.74 -4.30 1.75
CA CYS A 68 2.56 -4.82 2.40
C CYS A 68 2.19 -6.17 1.77
N GLY A 69 1.12 -6.78 2.23
CA GLY A 69 0.65 -8.08 1.74
C GLY A 69 1.39 -9.27 2.35
N SER A 70 0.80 -10.46 2.21
CA SER A 70 1.33 -11.70 2.79
C SER A 70 2.74 -12.09 2.33
N GLY A 71 3.15 -11.65 1.13
CA GLY A 71 4.49 -11.87 0.58
C GLY A 71 5.44 -10.67 0.73
N GLY A 72 5.04 -9.57 1.37
CA GLY A 72 5.78 -8.30 1.35
C GLY A 72 6.99 -8.24 2.28
N GLN A 73 6.94 -8.92 3.42
CA GLN A 73 7.96 -8.81 4.48
C GLN A 73 9.38 -9.17 4.01
N PRO A 74 9.62 -10.27 3.28
CA PRO A 74 10.95 -10.60 2.77
C PRO A 74 11.55 -9.50 1.88
N PHE A 75 10.73 -8.79 1.10
CA PHE A 75 11.19 -7.67 0.26
C PHE A 75 11.54 -6.45 1.08
N ALA A 76 10.75 -6.12 2.11
CA ALA A 76 11.06 -5.04 3.02
C ALA A 76 12.42 -5.27 3.70
N GLU A 77 12.65 -6.47 4.21
CA GLU A 77 13.92 -6.85 4.86
C GLU A 77 15.09 -6.79 3.88
N ALA A 78 14.95 -7.42 2.69
CA ALA A 78 16.01 -7.46 1.68
C ALA A 78 16.40 -6.08 1.15
N THR A 79 15.45 -5.14 1.10
CA THR A 79 15.68 -3.77 0.58
C THR A 79 15.88 -2.72 1.67
N ARG A 80 15.80 -3.11 2.96
CA ARG A 80 15.77 -2.19 4.11
C ARG A 80 14.69 -1.11 3.97
N SER A 81 13.55 -1.49 3.41
CA SER A 81 12.36 -0.66 3.25
C SER A 81 11.38 -0.88 4.40
N PHE A 82 10.32 -0.09 4.45
CA PHE A 82 9.27 -0.26 5.46
C PHE A 82 8.40 -1.48 5.14
N PHE A 83 7.90 -2.15 6.18
CA PHE A 83 6.79 -3.10 6.08
C PHE A 83 5.61 -2.58 6.88
N VAL A 84 4.42 -2.61 6.28
CA VAL A 84 3.16 -2.26 6.92
C VAL A 84 2.23 -3.46 6.85
N GLN A 85 1.63 -3.84 7.96
CA GLN A 85 0.68 -4.96 7.99
C GLN A 85 -0.57 -4.61 7.17
N GLU A 86 -1.10 -5.57 6.41
CA GLU A 86 -2.15 -5.36 5.41
C GLU A 86 -3.45 -4.75 5.94
N VAL A 87 -3.93 -5.22 7.09
CA VAL A 87 -5.14 -4.69 7.71
C VAL A 87 -4.91 -3.25 8.18
N VAL A 88 -3.71 -2.95 8.70
CA VAL A 88 -3.34 -1.58 9.07
C VAL A 88 -3.27 -0.68 7.84
N ALA A 89 -2.62 -1.12 6.75
CA ALA A 89 -2.54 -0.37 5.50
C ALA A 89 -3.94 -0.08 4.92
N ASN A 90 -4.81 -1.09 4.88
CA ASN A 90 -6.19 -0.94 4.42
C ASN A 90 -6.98 0.02 5.31
N ALA A 91 -6.87 -0.09 6.63
CA ALA A 91 -7.53 0.83 7.55
C ALA A 91 -7.07 2.28 7.36
N LEU A 92 -5.76 2.51 7.18
CA LEU A 92 -5.21 3.84 6.90
C LEU A 92 -5.74 4.42 5.59
N ALA A 93 -5.76 3.60 4.52
CA ALA A 93 -6.28 4.02 3.22
C ALA A 93 -7.77 4.39 3.30
N VAL A 94 -8.61 3.52 3.87
CA VAL A 94 -10.06 3.75 4.03
C VAL A 94 -10.32 5.02 4.84
N ARG A 95 -9.61 5.23 5.95
CA ARG A 95 -9.77 6.45 6.77
C ARG A 95 -9.42 7.73 6.01
N ALA A 96 -8.43 7.66 5.11
CA ALA A 96 -8.00 8.81 4.33
C ALA A 96 -8.94 9.11 3.16
N THR A 97 -9.46 8.08 2.48
CA THR A 97 -10.24 8.27 1.25
C THR A 97 -11.74 8.23 1.47
N ASN A 98 -12.23 7.47 2.46
CA ASN A 98 -13.65 7.19 2.69
C ASN A 98 -13.98 7.34 4.21
N PRO A 99 -13.93 8.56 4.77
CA PRO A 99 -14.04 8.79 6.22
C PRO A 99 -15.41 8.47 6.84
N GLU A 100 -16.42 8.19 6.02
CA GLU A 100 -17.77 7.79 6.47
C GLU A 100 -17.97 6.26 6.50
N THR A 101 -16.97 5.48 6.09
CA THR A 101 -17.04 4.02 6.08
C THR A 101 -17.26 3.47 7.49
N ARG A 102 -18.21 2.55 7.64
CA ARG A 102 -18.46 1.82 8.90
C ARG A 102 -17.92 0.39 8.89
N VAL A 103 -17.86 -0.21 7.71
CA VAL A 103 -17.32 -1.56 7.49
C VAL A 103 -16.59 -1.56 6.16
N ALA A 104 -15.36 -2.06 6.15
CA ALA A 104 -14.65 -2.41 4.92
C ALA A 104 -14.45 -3.92 4.87
N ILE A 105 -14.73 -4.52 3.70
CA ILE A 105 -14.51 -5.94 3.46
C ILE A 105 -13.49 -6.04 2.32
N GLU A 106 -12.32 -6.60 2.64
CA GLU A 106 -11.27 -6.93 1.68
C GLU A 106 -11.38 -8.42 1.35
N LEU A 107 -11.59 -8.73 0.07
CA LEU A 107 -11.71 -10.09 -0.42
C LEU A 107 -10.45 -10.43 -1.22
N GLY A 108 -9.57 -11.20 -0.60
CA GLY A 108 -8.33 -11.68 -1.18
C GLY A 108 -8.52 -12.96 -1.99
N GLY A 109 -7.41 -13.52 -2.46
CA GLY A 109 -7.40 -14.79 -3.19
C GLY A 109 -7.49 -16.03 -2.29
N GLN A 110 -7.16 -15.88 -1.00
CA GLN A 110 -7.10 -16.98 -0.02
C GLN A 110 -7.85 -16.67 1.26
N ASP A 111 -7.88 -15.39 1.65
CA ASP A 111 -8.50 -14.91 2.87
C ASP A 111 -9.47 -13.75 2.57
N ALA A 112 -10.29 -13.44 3.56
CA ALA A 112 -11.18 -12.28 3.60
C ALA A 112 -10.98 -11.56 4.93
N LYS A 113 -10.96 -10.24 4.88
CA LYS A 113 -10.71 -9.39 6.04
C LYS A 113 -11.84 -8.39 6.18
N VAL A 114 -12.39 -8.28 7.39
CA VAL A 114 -13.44 -7.32 7.71
C VAL A 114 -12.91 -6.36 8.75
N ILE A 115 -12.98 -5.06 8.44
CA ILE A 115 -12.56 -3.99 9.32
C ILE A 115 -13.80 -3.18 9.69
N PHE A 116 -14.07 -3.05 10.98
CA PHE A 116 -15.14 -2.22 11.51
C PHE A 116 -14.57 -0.87 11.92
N PHE A 117 -15.35 0.18 11.67
CA PHE A 117 -14.94 1.55 11.96
C PHE A 117 -16.01 2.30 12.76
N GLU A 118 -15.51 3.18 13.63
CA GLU A 118 -16.30 4.10 14.44
C GLU A 118 -15.67 5.50 14.40
N LYS A 119 -16.48 6.51 14.70
CA LYS A 119 -15.95 7.88 14.90
C LYS A 119 -15.51 8.01 16.34
N ASP A 120 -14.25 8.38 16.53
CA ASP A 120 -13.72 8.74 17.84
C ASP A 120 -14.57 9.88 18.43
N ARG A 121 -15.05 9.70 19.67
CA ARG A 121 -16.03 10.62 20.29
C ARG A 121 -15.45 12.02 20.56
N THR A 122 -14.13 12.13 20.65
CA THR A 122 -13.45 13.38 21.00
C THR A 122 -13.06 14.16 19.75
N THR A 123 -12.50 13.47 18.77
CA THR A 123 -11.89 14.08 17.57
C THR A 123 -12.79 14.00 16.34
N GLY A 124 -13.85 13.18 16.38
CA GLY A 124 -14.72 12.91 15.24
C GLY A 124 -14.05 12.11 14.11
N LYS A 125 -12.78 11.76 14.26
CA LYS A 125 -12.01 11.04 13.22
C LYS A 125 -12.42 9.58 13.20
N LEU A 126 -12.43 9.01 11.99
CA LEU A 126 -12.65 7.58 11.82
C LEU A 126 -11.49 6.80 12.46
N ILE A 127 -11.80 5.75 13.22
CA ILE A 127 -10.85 4.80 13.83
C ILE A 127 -11.31 3.37 13.53
N ALA A 128 -10.38 2.43 13.36
CA ALA A 128 -10.71 1.02 13.28
C ALA A 128 -11.02 0.50 14.69
N SER A 129 -12.21 -0.07 14.91
CA SER A 129 -12.70 -0.51 16.22
C SER A 129 -12.59 -2.01 16.44
N ASP A 130 -12.73 -2.80 15.37
CA ASP A 130 -12.61 -4.26 15.41
C ASP A 130 -12.13 -4.79 14.04
N MET A 131 -11.53 -5.97 14.03
CA MET A 131 -11.00 -6.62 12.84
C MET A 131 -11.25 -8.12 12.90
N ARG A 132 -11.75 -8.70 11.81
CA ARG A 132 -11.96 -10.15 11.67
C ARG A 132 -11.27 -10.66 10.40
N MET A 133 -10.67 -11.84 10.51
CA MET A 133 -10.00 -12.55 9.42
C MET A 133 -10.36 -14.03 9.50
N ASN A 134 -10.40 -14.71 8.35
CA ASN A 134 -10.60 -16.16 8.27
C ASN A 134 -9.36 -16.90 7.78
#